data_AF-A0A1L5L273-F1
#
_entry.id   AF-A0A1L5L273-F1
#
_cell.length_a   1.000
_cell.length_b   1.000
_cell.length_c   1.000
_cell.angle_alpha   90.00
_cell.angle_beta   90.00
_cell.angle_gamma   90.00
#
_symmetry.space_group_name_H-M   'P 1'
#
loop_
_entity.id
_entity.type
_entity.pdbx_description
1 polymer ?
#
loop_
_entity_poly.entity_id
_entity_poly.type
_entity_poly.pdbx_seq_one_letter_code
_entity_poly.pdbx_strand_id
1 'polypeptide(L)' 'QQFGNNRIFSSAAYNAGPGRVRTWLGNSAGRIDAVAFVESIPFSETRGYVKNVLAYDAYYRYFMGDKPTLMSATEWGRRY' A
#
# COMPACT_ATOMS: atom_id res chain seq x y z
N GLN A 1 12.93 9.41 -4.09
CA GLN A 1 12.16 8.26 -3.56
C GLN A 1 11.41 7.59 -4.70
N GLN A 2 11.57 6.28 -4.90
CA GLN A 2 11.08 5.55 -6.09
C GLN A 2 9.53 5.46 -6.22
N PHE A 3 8.79 5.59 -5.12
CA PHE A 3 7.33 5.42 -5.08
C PHE A 3 6.55 6.59 -4.46
N GLY A 4 7.13 7.80 -4.42
CA GLY A 4 6.41 9.02 -4.05
C GLY A 4 5.69 8.98 -2.70
N ASN A 5 6.40 8.56 -1.64
CA ASN A 5 5.88 8.41 -0.26
C ASN A 5 4.59 7.57 -0.12
N ASN A 6 4.30 6.70 -1.08
CA ASN A 6 3.14 5.80 -1.03
C ASN A 6 3.51 4.52 -0.27
N ARG A 7 2.87 4.28 0.88
CA ARG A 7 3.23 3.17 1.77
C ARG A 7 2.80 1.83 1.20
N ILE A 8 1.75 1.79 0.39
CA ILE A 8 1.31 0.55 -0.31
C ILE A 8 2.42 0.07 -1.24
N PHE A 9 2.94 0.95 -2.10
CA PHE A 9 4.03 0.57 -3.01
C PHE A 9 5.33 0.30 -2.28
N SER A 10 5.64 1.08 -1.25
CA SER A 10 6.90 0.94 -0.51
C SER A 10 6.95 -0.39 0.25
N SER A 11 5.87 -0.75 0.95
CA SER A 11 5.78 -2.04 1.67
C SER A 11 5.71 -3.23 0.72
N ALA A 12 4.95 -3.13 -0.38
CA ALA A 12 4.91 -4.18 -1.40
C ALA A 12 6.27 -4.38 -2.07
N ALA A 13 7.00 -3.29 -2.39
CA ALA A 13 8.32 -3.37 -3.01
C ALA A 13 9.37 -3.90 -2.06
N TYR A 14 9.25 -3.61 -0.76
CA TYR A 14 10.13 -4.16 0.27
C TYR A 14 9.99 -5.69 0.36
N ASN A 15 8.76 -6.22 0.36
CA ASN A 15 8.52 -7.67 0.50
C ASN A 15 8.66 -8.45 -0.83
N ALA A 16 8.18 -7.90 -1.95
CA ALA A 16 8.11 -8.62 -3.24
C ALA A 16 9.07 -8.09 -4.33
N GLY A 17 9.77 -6.99 -4.06
CA GLY A 17 10.66 -6.33 -5.00
C GLY A 17 9.94 -5.29 -5.89
N PRO A 18 10.61 -4.18 -6.24
CA PRO A 18 9.99 -3.06 -6.98
C PRO A 18 9.59 -3.42 -8.42
N GLY A 19 10.22 -4.42 -9.03
CA GLY A 19 9.85 -4.91 -10.37
C GLY A 19 8.44 -5.48 -10.41
N ARG A 20 8.05 -6.28 -9.41
CA ARG A 20 6.71 -6.86 -9.31
C ARG A 20 5.65 -5.80 -9.08
N VAL A 21 5.93 -4.82 -8.20
CA VAL A 21 5.02 -3.69 -7.96
C VAL A 21 4.74 -2.92 -9.25
N ARG A 22 5.76 -2.68 -10.09
CA ARG A 22 5.57 -2.06 -11.42
C ARG A 22 4.69 -2.90 -12.34
N THR A 23 4.89 -4.22 -12.36
CA THR A 23 4.03 -5.13 -13.14
C THR A 23 2.58 -5.06 -12.68
N TRP A 24 2.33 -5.16 -11.37
CA TRP A 24 0.97 -5.11 -10.83
C TRP A 24 0.29 -3.77 -11.09
N LEU A 25 1.04 -2.66 -10.95
CA LEU A 25 0.55 -1.32 -11.28
C LEU A 25 0.27 -1.16 -12.79
N GLY A 26 1.10 -1.77 -13.65
CA GLY A 26 0.85 -1.81 -15.08
C GLY A 26 -0.44 -2.58 -15.42
N ASN A 27 -0.68 -3.70 -14.74
CA ASN A 27 -1.86 -4.53 -14.94
C ASN A 27 -3.16 -3.84 -14.47
N SER A 28 -3.11 -3.07 -13.38
CA SER A 28 -4.25 -2.29 -12.90
C SER A 28 -4.57 -1.10 -13.81
N ALA A 29 -3.57 -0.57 -14.52
CA ALA A 29 -3.73 0.45 -15.55
C ALA A 29 -4.49 1.72 -15.09
N GLY A 30 -4.34 2.12 -13.83
CA GLY A 30 -5.04 3.28 -13.26
C GLY A 30 -6.54 3.06 -13.06
N ARG A 31 -7.04 1.83 -13.23
CA ARG A 31 -8.47 1.52 -13.23
C ARG A 31 -9.01 1.03 -11.91
N ILE A 32 -8.18 0.84 -10.89
CA ILE A 32 -8.64 0.39 -9.57
C ILE A 32 -8.22 1.34 -8.44
N ASP A 33 -8.94 1.30 -7.32
CA ASP A 33 -8.61 2.08 -6.12
C ASP A 33 -7.54 1.38 -5.28
N ALA A 34 -7.10 2.04 -4.21
CA ALA A 34 -6.08 1.54 -3.30
C ALA A 34 -6.44 0.17 -2.68
N VAL A 35 -7.70 -0.04 -2.31
CA VAL A 35 -8.15 -1.29 -1.68
C VAL A 35 -8.13 -2.42 -2.70
N ALA A 36 -8.75 -2.19 -3.86
CA ALA A 36 -8.76 -3.15 -4.95
C ALA A 36 -7.34 -3.48 -5.43
N PHE A 37 -6.42 -2.51 -5.47
CA PHE A 37 -5.01 -2.76 -5.78
C PHE A 37 -4.37 -3.69 -4.75
N VAL A 38 -4.51 -3.41 -3.45
CA VAL A 38 -3.97 -4.28 -2.39
C VAL A 38 -4.55 -5.69 -2.50
N GLU A 39 -5.86 -5.84 -2.67
CA GLU A 39 -6.48 -7.17 -2.81
C GLU A 39 -6.05 -7.91 -4.09
N SER A 40 -5.72 -7.18 -5.15
CA SER A 40 -5.25 -7.77 -6.41
C SER A 40 -3.82 -8.31 -6.36
N ILE A 41 -3.02 -7.96 -5.33
CA ILE A 41 -1.64 -8.45 -5.18
C ILE A 41 -1.64 -9.98 -5.19
N PRO A 42 -0.98 -10.66 -6.15
CA PRO A 42 -1.11 -12.11 -6.33
C PRO A 42 -0.55 -12.92 -5.17
N PHE A 43 0.51 -12.43 -4.54
CA PHE A 43 1.16 -13.12 -3.43
C PHE A 43 0.41 -12.83 -2.15
N SER A 44 -0.22 -13.86 -1.57
CA SER A 44 -0.98 -13.74 -0.32
C SER A 44 -0.12 -13.23 0.83
N GLU A 45 1.14 -13.67 0.90
CA GLU A 45 2.12 -13.17 1.87
C GLU A 45 2.34 -11.66 1.72
N THR A 46 2.62 -11.18 0.51
CA THR A 46 2.82 -9.75 0.24
C THR A 46 1.56 -8.94 0.50
N ARG A 47 0.38 -9.45 0.12
CA ARG A 47 -0.91 -8.83 0.40
C ARG A 47 -1.11 -8.65 1.91
N GLY A 48 -0.87 -9.72 2.69
CA GLY A 48 -0.95 -9.67 4.15
C GLY A 48 0.07 -8.70 4.76
N TYR A 49 1.30 -8.73 4.25
CA TYR A 49 2.36 -7.83 4.69
C TYR A 49 1.99 -6.35 4.52
N VAL A 50 1.48 -5.96 3.35
CA VAL A 50 1.03 -4.59 3.08
C VAL A 50 -0.08 -4.18 4.03
N LYS A 51 -1.09 -5.04 4.25
CA LYS A 51 -2.18 -4.78 5.20
C LYS A 51 -1.67 -4.58 6.62
N ASN A 52 -0.73 -5.42 7.07
CA ASN A 52 -0.12 -5.33 8.39
C ASN A 52 0.65 -4.02 8.58
N VAL A 53 1.44 -3.60 7.59
CA VAL A 53 2.17 -2.32 7.65
C VAL A 53 1.20 -1.13 7.83
N LEU A 54 0.13 -1.08 7.05
CA LEU A 54 -0.87 0.00 7.16
C LEU A 54 -1.60 -0.03 8.50
N ALA A 55 -1.98 -1.23 8.98
CA ALA A 55 -2.66 -1.39 10.26
C ALA A 55 -1.77 -1.01 11.44
N TYR A 56 -0.50 -1.45 11.45
CA TYR A 56 0.44 -1.13 12.51
C TYR A 56 0.80 0.35 12.52
N ASP A 57 0.97 1.00 11.37
CA ASP A 57 1.16 2.45 11.32
C ASP A 57 -0.01 3.20 11.98
N ALA A 58 -1.26 2.80 11.67
CA ALA A 58 -2.44 3.39 12.30
C ALA A 58 -2.47 3.14 13.83
N TYR A 59 -2.09 1.94 14.26
CA TYR A 59 -2.04 1.58 15.67
C TYR A 59 -0.97 2.36 16.45
N TYR A 60 0.22 2.53 15.88
CA TYR A 60 1.27 3.35 16.48
C TYR A 60 0.89 4.82 16.55
N ARG A 61 0.24 5.38 15.52
CA ARG A 61 -0.30 6.74 15.56
C ARG A 61 -1.26 6.92 16.73
N TYR A 62 -2.19 5.98 16.91
CA TYR A 62 -3.11 6.01 18.04
C TYR A 62 -2.37 6.07 19.39
N PHE A 63 -1.34 5.25 19.58
CA PHE A 63 -0.54 5.27 20.80
C PHE A 63 0.30 6.52 21.00
N MET A 64 0.72 7.18 19.91
CA MET A 64 1.44 8.45 19.97
C MET A 64 0.51 9.65 20.21
N GLY A 65 -0.81 9.43 20.35
CA GLY A 65 -1.80 10.48 20.52
C GLY A 65 -2.19 11.18 19.21
N ASP A 66 -1.72 10.68 18.07
CA ASP A 66 -2.10 11.15 16.75
C ASP A 66 -3.44 10.57 16.32
N LYS A 67 -4.12 11.26 15.39
CA LYS A 67 -5.32 10.72 14.75
C LYS A 67 -4.95 9.50 13.89
N PRO A 68 -5.46 8.29 14.19
CA PRO A 68 -5.14 7.11 13.41
C PRO A 68 -5.79 7.18 12.04
N THR A 69 -4.99 6.96 10.99
CA THR A 69 -5.46 6.88 9.60
C THR A 69 -4.85 5.66 8.93
N LEU A 70 -5.69 4.74 8.46
CA LEU A 70 -5.24 3.52 7.78
C LEU A 70 -4.46 3.83 6.49
N MET A 71 -4.99 4.75 5.69
CA MET A 71 -4.33 5.29 4.50
C MET A 71 -4.41 6.82 4.52
N SER A 72 -3.43 7.49 3.94
CA SER A 72 -3.39 8.94 3.76
C SER A 72 -4.37 9.38 2.68
N ALA A 73 -4.74 10.66 2.66
CA ALA A 73 -5.60 11.22 1.62
C ALA A 73 -5.04 11.00 0.21
N THR A 74 -3.72 11.08 0.05
CA THR A 74 -3.04 10.83 -1.24
C THR A 74 -3.13 9.37 -1.66
N GLU A 75 -3.04 8.43 -0.72
CA GLU A 75 -3.22 6.99 -1.02
C GLU A 75 -4.67 6.70 -1.39
N TRP A 76 -5.64 7.28 -0.69
CA TRP A 76 -7.06 7.14 -1.01
C TRP A 76 -7.45 7.74 -2.36
N GLY A 77 -6.96 8.94 -2.66
CA GLY A 77 -7.29 9.65 -3.91
C GLY A 77 -6.54 9.14 -5.13
N ARG A 78 -5.55 8.26 -4.95
CA ARG A 78 -4.76 7.73 -6.05
C ARG A 78 -5.52 6.65 -6.82
N ARG A 79 -5.38 6.69 -8.14
CA ARG A 79 -5.70 5.59 -9.04
C ARG A 79 -4.49 4.69 -9.24
N TYR A 80 -4.74 3.39 -9.15
CA TYR A 80 -3.77 2.32 -9.28
C TYR A 80 -4.04 1.57 -10.58
#